data_AF-A0A4R0NK96-F1
#
_entry.id   AF-A0A4R0NK96-F1
#
_cell.length_a   1.000
_cell.length_b   1.000
_cell.length_c   1.000
_cell.angle_alpha   90.00
_cell.angle_beta   90.00
_cell.angle_gamma   90.00
#
_symmetry.space_group_name_H-M   'P 1'
#
loop_
_entity.id
_entity.type
_entity.pdbx_description
1 polymer ?
#
loop_
_entity_poly.entity_id
_entity_poly.type
_entity_poly.pdbx_seq_one_letter_code
_entity_poly.pdbx_strand_id
1 'polypeptide(L)'
;MIELIYFEKNNIHEAYQVIQFRAGESWRIVREGELLGSLIKKDGDWQISGQSELAPHLIQPIGGLIDAQEFNRLPGDIKYHWSAQIQDVIPSGDAEYLVITKPGIDFDTFLKLFSAYIPNLLKVEWPILFRLYNADMSADAQLTAQR
;
A
#
# COMPACT_ATOMS: atom_id res chain seq x y z
N MET A 1 4.78 -3.53 -7.33
CA MET A 1 3.74 -4.57 -7.44
C MET A 1 3.48 -5.08 -6.04
N ILE A 2 2.21 -5.23 -5.67
CA ILE A 2 1.80 -5.82 -4.39
C ILE A 2 1.07 -7.12 -4.69
N GLU A 3 1.40 -8.19 -3.97
CA GLU A 3 0.74 -9.49 -4.09
C GLU A 3 0.28 -9.98 -2.71
N LEU A 4 -1.00 -10.35 -2.62
CA LEU A 4 -1.57 -11.02 -1.45
C LEU A 4 -2.15 -12.37 -1.84
N ILE A 5 -2.31 -13.22 -0.85
CA ILE A 5 -3.04 -14.48 -0.99
C ILE A 5 -4.27 -14.41 -0.10
N TYR A 6 -5.44 -14.56 -0.72
CA TYR A 6 -6.70 -14.74 -0.01
C TYR A 6 -7.05 -16.23 0.04
N PHE A 7 -7.32 -16.73 1.25
CA PHE A 7 -7.86 -18.06 1.49
C PHE A 7 -9.31 -17.94 1.92
N GLU A 8 -10.21 -18.64 1.23
CA GLU A 8 -11.61 -18.67 1.65
C GLU A 8 -11.74 -19.43 2.98
N LYS A 9 -12.33 -18.79 3.99
CA LYS A 9 -12.37 -19.33 5.37
C LYS A 9 -12.99 -20.73 5.47
N ASN A 10 -13.91 -21.07 4.56
CA ASN A 10 -14.63 -22.34 4.56
C ASN A 10 -14.09 -23.34 3.53
N ASN A 11 -13.10 -22.93 2.72
CA ASN A 11 -12.49 -23.76 1.70
C ASN A 11 -11.00 -23.42 1.56
N ILE A 12 -10.21 -23.90 2.52
CA ILE A 12 -8.75 -23.69 2.60
C ILE A 12 -7.97 -24.26 1.41
N HIS A 13 -8.63 -24.99 0.50
CA HIS A 13 -8.03 -25.47 -0.74
C HIS A 13 -8.13 -24.47 -1.90
N GLU A 14 -8.97 -23.43 -1.77
CA GLU A 14 -9.09 -22.38 -2.78
C GLU A 14 -8.29 -21.14 -2.34
N ALA A 15 -7.19 -20.90 -3.05
CA ALA A 15 -6.36 -19.71 -2.89
C ALA A 15 -6.54 -18.78 -4.09
N TYR A 16 -6.70 -17.50 -3.79
CA TYR A 16 -6.78 -16.44 -4.79
C TYR A 16 -5.57 -15.52 -4.64
N GLN A 17 -4.85 -15.33 -5.74
CA GLN A 17 -3.83 -14.31 -5.84
C GLN A 17 -4.51 -12.95 -6.06
N VAL A 18 -4.18 -11.99 -5.22
CA VAL A 18 -4.74 -10.64 -5.24
C VAL A 18 -3.59 -9.67 -5.54
N ILE A 19 -3.52 -9.19 -6.77
CA ILE A 19 -2.34 -8.52 -7.31
C ILE A 19 -2.67 -7.08 -7.68
N GLN A 20 -1.88 -6.12 -7.21
CA GLN A 20 -1.87 -4.75 -7.74
C GLN A 20 -0.54 -4.49 -8.44
N PHE A 21 -0.57 -4.31 -9.76
CA PHE A 21 0.65 -4.06 -10.52
C PHE A 21 1.26 -2.70 -10.19
N ARG A 22 0.43 -1.65 -10.13
CA ARG A 22 0.84 -0.29 -9.75
C ARG A 22 -0.13 0.33 -8.76
N ALA A 23 0.39 1.14 -7.84
CA ALA A 23 -0.43 1.87 -6.88
C ALA A 23 -1.51 2.70 -7.60
N GLY A 24 -2.74 2.60 -7.12
CA GLY A 24 -3.90 3.29 -7.70
C GLY A 24 -4.58 2.56 -8.87
N GLU A 25 -4.00 1.49 -9.42
CA GLU A 25 -4.68 0.63 -10.39
C GLU A 25 -5.66 -0.33 -9.71
N SER A 26 -6.54 -0.94 -10.51
CA SER A 26 -7.42 -2.01 -10.04
C SER A 26 -6.62 -3.25 -9.61
N TRP A 27 -7.09 -3.88 -8.55
CA TRP A 27 -6.58 -5.16 -8.06
C TRP A 27 -7.04 -6.27 -8.97
N ARG A 28 -6.16 -7.20 -9.34
CA ARG A 28 -6.45 -8.37 -10.16
C ARG A 28 -6.63 -9.58 -9.27
N ILE A 29 -7.72 -10.30 -9.46
CA ILE A 29 -8.01 -11.52 -8.72
C ILE A 29 -7.75 -12.70 -9.65
N VAL A 30 -6.75 -13.50 -9.32
CA VAL A 30 -6.27 -14.61 -10.12
C VAL A 30 -6.43 -15.91 -9.32
N ARG A 31 -6.84 -16.98 -9.98
CA ARG A 31 -6.89 -18.33 -9.41
C ARG A 31 -6.32 -19.31 -10.42
N GLU A 32 -5.35 -20.13 -9.99
CA GLU A 32 -4.70 -21.13 -10.86
C GLU A 32 -4.14 -20.54 -12.17
N GLY A 33 -3.69 -19.27 -12.12
CA GLY A 33 -3.18 -18.54 -13.28
C GLY A 33 -4.24 -17.87 -14.17
N GLU A 34 -5.53 -18.08 -13.89
CA GLU A 34 -6.63 -17.46 -14.63
C GLU A 34 -7.12 -16.18 -13.95
N LEU A 35 -7.27 -15.10 -14.72
CA LEU A 35 -7.82 -13.83 -14.25
C LEU A 35 -9.34 -13.96 -14.10
N LEU A 36 -9.83 -13.99 -12.85
CA LEU A 36 -11.25 -14.06 -12.56
C LEU A 36 -11.94 -12.70 -12.61
N GLY A 37 -11.22 -11.62 -12.34
CA GLY A 37 -11.82 -10.28 -12.33
C GLY A 37 -10.88 -9.23 -11.79
N SER A 38 -11.35 -7.99 -11.80
CA SER A 38 -10.60 -6.85 -11.25
C SER A 38 -11.46 -6.08 -10.25
N LEU A 39 -10.88 -5.66 -9.12
CA LEU A 39 -11.55 -4.89 -8.08
C LEU A 39 -11.01 -3.47 -8.02
N ILE A 40 -11.91 -2.50 -7.83
CA ILE A 40 -11.59 -1.11 -7.56
C ILE A 40 -12.40 -0.63 -6.36
N LYS A 41 -11.80 0.23 -5.53
CA LYS A 41 -12.51 0.89 -4.45
C LYS A 41 -13.06 2.23 -4.95
N LYS A 42 -14.38 2.39 -4.95
CA LYS A 42 -15.08 3.63 -5.32
C LYS A 42 -16.03 4.02 -4.20
N ASP A 43 -15.99 5.27 -3.79
CA ASP A 43 -16.85 5.82 -2.73
C ASP A 43 -16.81 5.01 -1.42
N GLY A 44 -15.66 4.39 -1.13
CA GLY A 44 -15.46 3.55 0.06
C GLY A 44 -15.81 2.07 -0.13
N ASP A 45 -16.46 1.69 -1.22
CA ASP A 45 -16.91 0.33 -1.49
C ASP A 45 -16.07 -0.38 -2.56
N TRP A 46 -15.82 -1.66 -2.34
CA TRP A 46 -15.17 -2.54 -3.32
C TRP A 46 -16.15 -3.00 -4.38
N GLN A 47 -15.80 -2.78 -5.64
CA GLN A 47 -16.63 -3.07 -6.81
C GLN A 47 -15.82 -3.77 -7.89
N ILE A 48 -16.48 -4.62 -8.68
CA ILE A 48 -15.90 -5.18 -9.89
C ILE A 48 -15.67 -4.07 -10.93
N SER A 49 -14.51 -4.11 -11.56
CA SER A 49 -14.15 -3.27 -12.70
C SER A 49 -14.15 -4.11 -13.97
N GLY A 50 -15.09 -3.84 -14.89
CA GLY A 50 -15.20 -4.55 -16.17
C GLY A 50 -15.93 -5.89 -16.07
N GLN A 51 -15.60 -6.82 -16.98
CA GLN A 51 -16.13 -8.19 -16.95
C GLN A 51 -15.43 -9.02 -15.88
N SER A 52 -16.16 -9.94 -15.27
CA SER A 52 -15.68 -10.73 -14.15
C SER A 52 -16.42 -12.06 -14.04
N GLU A 53 -15.66 -13.11 -13.80
CA GLU A 53 -16.09 -14.45 -13.39
C GLU A 53 -15.95 -14.63 -11.86
N LEU A 54 -15.38 -13.63 -11.16
CA LEU A 54 -15.28 -13.63 -9.70
C LEU A 54 -16.68 -13.70 -9.06
N ALA A 55 -16.86 -14.68 -8.19
CA ALA A 55 -18.12 -14.87 -7.46
C ALA A 55 -18.43 -13.65 -6.56
N PRO A 56 -19.68 -13.12 -6.57
CA PRO A 56 -20.01 -11.90 -5.83
C PRO A 56 -19.71 -11.93 -4.33
N HIS A 57 -19.80 -13.11 -3.70
CA HIS A 57 -19.55 -13.27 -2.27
C HIS A 57 -18.07 -13.08 -1.89
N LEU A 58 -17.15 -13.15 -2.85
CA LEU A 58 -15.70 -12.96 -2.63
C LEU A 58 -15.27 -11.50 -2.65
N ILE A 59 -16.08 -10.60 -3.22
CA ILE A 59 -15.71 -9.19 -3.42
C ILE A 59 -15.40 -8.51 -2.08
N GLN A 60 -16.34 -8.59 -1.12
CA GLN A 60 -16.19 -7.92 0.17
C GLN A 60 -15.10 -8.55 1.06
N PRO A 61 -15.00 -9.89 1.18
CA PRO A 61 -13.89 -10.50 1.92
C PRO A 61 -12.50 -10.18 1.36
N ILE A 62 -12.33 -10.22 0.03
CA ILE A 62 -11.05 -9.86 -0.62
C ILE A 62 -10.78 -8.37 -0.42
N GLY A 63 -11.77 -7.51 -0.60
CA GLY A 63 -11.67 -6.08 -0.31
C GLY A 63 -11.25 -5.80 1.14
N GLY A 64 -11.83 -6.54 2.09
CA GLY A 64 -11.47 -6.48 3.50
C GLY A 64 -10.03 -6.94 3.77
N LEU A 65 -9.54 -7.98 3.07
CA LEU A 65 -8.13 -8.38 3.13
C LEU A 65 -7.23 -7.24 2.66
N ILE A 66 -7.55 -6.62 1.51
CA ILE A 66 -6.79 -5.49 0.95
C ILE A 66 -6.77 -4.35 1.97
N ASP A 67 -7.93 -3.93 2.48
CA ASP A 67 -8.06 -2.82 3.45
C ASP A 67 -7.35 -3.08 4.79
N ALA A 68 -7.22 -4.35 5.18
CA ALA A 68 -6.52 -4.74 6.40
C ALA A 68 -4.99 -4.65 6.26
N GLN A 69 -4.45 -4.54 5.04
CA GLN A 69 -3.01 -4.44 4.86
C GLN A 69 -2.47 -3.06 5.24
N GLU A 70 -1.32 -3.07 5.91
CA GLU A 70 -0.69 -1.85 6.42
C GLU A 70 -0.27 -0.88 5.29
N PHE A 71 -0.07 -1.34 4.06
CA PHE A 71 0.16 -0.44 2.91
C PHE A 71 -1.01 0.46 2.55
N ASN A 72 -2.23 0.15 3.01
CA ASN A 72 -3.38 1.04 2.83
C ASN A 72 -3.53 2.04 3.98
N ARG A 73 -2.89 1.80 5.14
CA ARG A 73 -3.03 2.64 6.34
C ARG A 73 -1.83 3.54 6.57
N LEU A 74 -0.63 2.97 6.50
CA LEU A 74 0.62 3.67 6.79
C LEU A 74 0.84 4.93 5.94
N PRO A 75 0.54 4.95 4.62
CA PRO A 75 0.62 6.19 3.84
C PRO A 75 -0.31 7.30 4.36
N GLY A 76 -1.51 6.93 4.81
CA GLY A 76 -2.47 7.86 5.42
C GLY A 76 -1.98 8.38 6.75
N ASP A 77 -1.49 7.49 7.63
CA ASP A 77 -0.96 7.83 8.95
C ASP A 77 0.27 8.75 8.84
N ILE A 78 1.19 8.46 7.91
CA ILE A 78 2.34 9.30 7.60
C ILE A 78 1.87 10.67 7.09
N LYS A 79 0.99 10.72 6.08
CA LYS A 79 0.48 11.99 5.54
C LYS A 79 -0.26 12.82 6.59
N TYR A 80 -0.95 12.18 7.52
CA TYR A 80 -1.62 12.87 8.62
C TYR A 80 -0.61 13.49 9.59
N HIS A 81 0.37 12.71 10.05
CA HIS A 81 1.36 13.16 11.03
C HIS A 81 2.28 14.27 10.48
N TRP A 82 2.71 14.15 9.23
CA TRP A 82 3.59 15.13 8.56
C TRP A 82 2.86 15.92 7.48
N SER A 83 1.60 16.26 7.70
CA SER A 83 0.77 16.99 6.71
C SER A 83 1.36 18.32 6.25
N ALA A 84 2.23 18.95 7.05
CA ALA A 84 2.93 20.19 6.68
C ALA A 84 4.18 19.94 5.82
N GLN A 85 4.80 18.76 5.90
CA GLN A 85 6.09 18.46 5.26
C GLN A 85 5.98 17.50 4.09
N ILE A 86 4.99 16.58 4.09
CA ILE A 86 4.86 15.52 3.11
C ILE A 86 3.80 15.89 2.07
N GLN A 87 4.18 15.81 0.81
CA GLN A 87 3.31 15.97 -0.35
C GLN A 87 2.58 14.67 -0.65
N ASP A 88 3.30 13.54 -0.70
CA ASP A 88 2.68 12.25 -0.92
C ASP A 88 3.47 11.08 -0.32
N VAL A 89 2.77 9.97 -0.12
CA VAL A 89 3.33 8.67 0.27
C VAL A 89 2.69 7.61 -0.60
N ILE A 90 3.51 6.89 -1.35
CA ILE A 90 3.08 5.96 -2.38
C ILE A 90 3.66 4.59 -2.08
N PRO A 91 2.83 3.55 -1.85
CA PRO A 91 3.31 2.18 -1.80
C PRO A 91 3.95 1.76 -3.13
N SER A 92 5.21 1.30 -3.12
CA SER A 92 5.91 0.82 -4.33
C SER A 92 6.11 -0.70 -4.34
N GLY A 93 5.96 -1.37 -3.20
CA GLY A 93 6.03 -2.83 -3.05
C GLY A 93 5.45 -3.30 -1.71
N ASP A 94 5.59 -4.59 -1.40
CA ASP A 94 4.97 -5.23 -0.22
C ASP A 94 5.41 -4.60 1.12
N ALA A 95 6.65 -4.15 1.20
CA ALA A 95 7.22 -3.46 2.35
C ALA A 95 8.04 -2.23 1.92
N GLU A 96 7.61 -1.56 0.85
CA GLU A 96 8.33 -0.41 0.29
C GLU A 96 7.40 0.78 0.03
N TYR A 97 7.85 1.98 0.43
CA TYR A 97 7.13 3.23 0.23
C TYR A 97 8.04 4.31 -0.36
N LEU A 98 7.50 5.08 -1.29
CA LEU A 98 8.04 6.35 -1.73
C LEU A 98 7.43 7.47 -0.87
N VAL A 99 8.26 8.35 -0.34
CA VAL A 99 7.84 9.52 0.46
C VAL A 99 8.35 10.77 -0.23
N ILE A 100 7.45 11.68 -0.59
CA ILE A 100 7.79 12.91 -1.31
C ILE A 100 7.47 14.09 -0.41
N THR A 101 8.44 14.95 -0.14
CA THR A 101 8.22 16.17 0.66
C THR A 101 7.61 17.29 -0.17
N LYS A 102 7.04 18.30 0.50
CA LYS A 102 6.54 19.53 -0.11
C LYS A 102 7.68 20.47 -0.50
N PRO A 103 7.45 21.39 -1.46
CA PRO A 103 8.44 22.41 -1.79
C PRO A 103 8.84 23.26 -0.57
N GLY A 104 10.12 23.63 -0.48
CA GLY A 104 10.63 24.48 0.59
C GLY A 104 10.91 23.77 1.92
N ILE A 105 10.73 22.45 1.98
CA ILE A 105 11.14 21.65 3.14
C ILE A 105 12.66 21.47 3.12
N ASP A 106 13.30 21.77 4.26
CA ASP A 106 14.69 21.36 4.51
C ASP A 106 14.73 19.83 4.59
N PHE A 107 15.26 19.23 3.53
CA PHE A 107 15.25 17.79 3.35
C PHE A 107 16.10 17.07 4.41
N ASP A 108 17.28 17.59 4.75
CA ASP A 108 18.17 16.96 5.74
C ASP A 108 17.56 16.99 7.14
N THR A 109 16.95 18.11 7.51
CA THR A 109 16.23 18.24 8.79
C THR A 109 15.03 17.30 8.82
N PHE A 110 14.26 17.23 7.73
CA PHE A 110 13.15 16.28 7.61
C PHE A 110 13.61 14.83 7.77
N LEU A 111 14.69 14.41 7.10
CA LEU A 111 15.21 13.03 7.18
C LEU A 111 15.56 12.62 8.61
N LYS A 112 16.21 13.51 9.38
CA LYS A 112 16.55 13.25 10.79
C LYS A 112 15.30 13.07 11.65
N LEU A 113 14.29 13.92 11.47
CA LEU A 113 13.04 13.83 12.23
C LEU A 113 12.23 12.59 11.83
N PHE A 114 12.14 12.33 10.52
CA PHE A 114 11.42 11.18 9.97
C PHE A 114 12.04 9.87 10.45
N SER A 115 13.36 9.71 10.33
CA SER A 115 14.07 8.51 10.77
C SER A 115 13.93 8.23 12.26
N ALA A 116 13.95 9.26 13.10
CA ALA A 116 13.79 9.11 14.54
C ALA A 116 12.37 8.69 14.95
N TYR A 117 11.35 9.15 14.21
CA TYR A 117 9.96 8.93 14.59
C TYR A 117 9.31 7.71 13.93
N ILE A 118 9.64 7.40 12.66
CA ILE A 118 8.93 6.40 11.87
C ILE A 118 8.83 5.01 12.55
N PRO A 119 9.84 4.48 13.29
CA PRO A 119 9.72 3.21 14.00
C PRO A 119 8.53 3.17 14.97
N ASN A 120 8.21 4.29 15.62
CA ASN A 120 7.10 4.38 16.57
C ASN A 120 5.72 4.33 15.89
N LEU A 121 5.65 4.63 14.60
CA LEU A 121 4.42 4.55 13.80
C LEU A 121 4.19 3.13 13.26
N LEU A 122 5.25 2.33 13.14
CA LEU A 122 5.17 0.99 12.58
C LEU A 122 4.45 0.05 13.56
N LYS A 123 3.44 -0.66 13.03
CA LYS A 123 2.70 -1.69 13.76
C LYS A 123 3.17 -3.10 13.44
N VAL A 124 4.06 -3.23 12.45
CA VAL A 124 4.58 -4.51 11.96
C VAL A 124 5.96 -4.79 12.52
N GLU A 125 6.30 -6.07 12.62
CA GLU A 125 7.59 -6.55 13.15
C GLU A 125 8.65 -6.75 12.07
N TRP A 126 8.29 -6.65 10.78
CA TRP A 126 9.23 -6.77 9.67
C TRP A 126 9.78 -5.41 9.20
N PRO A 127 10.99 -5.37 8.61
CA PRO A 127 11.56 -4.14 8.07
C PRO A 127 10.74 -3.58 6.90
N ILE A 128 10.60 -2.26 6.87
CA ILE A 128 10.00 -1.49 5.78
C ILE A 128 11.07 -0.57 5.19
N LEU A 129 11.15 -0.53 3.86
CA LEU A 129 12.00 0.39 3.11
C LEU A 129 11.23 1.66 2.73
N PHE A 130 11.76 2.81 3.11
CA PHE A 130 11.30 4.13 2.69
C PHE A 130 12.34 4.73 1.74
N ARG A 131 11.90 5.12 0.54
CA ARG A 131 12.67 5.99 -0.35
C ARG A 131 12.11 7.39 -0.26
N LEU A 132 12.91 8.31 0.23
CA LEU A 132 12.48 9.68 0.49
C LEU A 132 13.04 10.59 -0.60
N TYR A 133 12.22 11.54 -1.03
CA TYR A 133 12.57 12.51 -2.06
C TYR A 133 12.17 13.92 -1.64
N ASN A 134 12.97 14.91 -2.05
CA ASN A 134 12.52 16.29 -2.02
C ASN A 134 11.54 16.58 -3.18
N ALA A 135 10.84 17.72 -3.10
CA ALA A 135 9.71 18.01 -4.00
C ALA A 135 10.07 18.08 -5.49
N ASP A 136 11.31 18.47 -5.81
CA ASP A 136 11.83 18.55 -7.18
C ASP A 136 12.65 17.33 -7.58
N MET A 137 12.69 16.29 -6.73
CA MET A 137 13.43 15.05 -6.94
C MET A 137 14.95 15.24 -7.14
N SER A 138 15.50 16.38 -6.72
CA SER A 138 16.94 16.66 -6.81
C SER A 138 17.76 16.04 -5.68
N ALA A 139 17.11 15.62 -4.58
CA ALA A 139 17.71 14.94 -3.46
C ALA A 139 16.87 13.73 -3.05
N ASP A 140 17.55 12.63 -2.72
CA ASP A 140 16.94 11.38 -2.29
C ASP A 140 17.70 10.74 -1.12
N ALA A 141 16.99 9.89 -0.38
CA ALA A 141 17.57 9.06 0.66
C ALA A 141 16.81 7.74 0.80
N GLN A 142 17.46 6.74 1.39
CA GLN A 142 16.84 5.47 1.76
C GLN A 142 16.90 5.27 3.26
N LEU A 143 15.80 4.80 3.82
CA LEU A 143 15.68 4.45 5.22
C LEU A 143 14.97 3.11 5.35
N THR A 144 15.63 2.15 5.99
CA THR A 144 14.97 0.94 6.46
C THR A 144 14.60 1.12 7.93
N ALA A 145 13.32 0.95 8.26
CA ALA A 145 12.82 1.05 9.62
C ALA A 145 12.03 -0.20 10.01
N GLN A 146 12.11 -0.55 11.29
CA GLN A 146 11.33 -1.60 11.93
C GLN A 146 10.97 -1.11 13.34
N ARG A 147 9.94 -1.69 13.94
CA ARG A 147 9.48 -1.32 15.29
C ARG A 147 10.55 -1.59 16.37
#